data_AF-A0A327KGI9-F1
#
_entry.id   AF-A0A327KGI9-F1
#
_cell.length_a   1.000
_cell.length_b   1.000
_cell.length_c   1.000
_cell.angle_alpha   90.00
_cell.angle_beta   90.00
_cell.angle_gamma   90.00
#
_symmetry.space_group_name_H-M   'P 1'
#
loop_
_entity.id
_entity.type
_entity.pdbx_description
1 polymer ?
#
loop_
_entity_poly.entity_id
_entity_poly.type
_entity_poly.pdbx_seq_one_letter_code
_entity_poly.pdbx_strand_id
1 'polypeptide(L)'
;LVRREMMMAPQVGQMQRPFAPALAAPAAAPPPVPDTIGSAAQAAEAEEAATQLLYRFPAKVSVATGHTVMVPFVDREIAATRTWLYQPETSARRPLAAVRLRNDGDTSLPAGIVTAFDGGTDGSANFVGDAQLPLLARGTFKYVTFALDAKTDIRREDLGVRRTTLGKAVNGELTLTTKSRRTIAYEITPPADEDREIVIEEARADGWTPAAESKDVEETPTRFRATVKAPKGQTTKASLVLERTDRQTVMLTDYAPEEILARIRGLENETPAVKETVLKLGALVGEINRARSERARLDTERKRIGEDQERLRRNLQSVGAGTDLGRRYLDTLKAQEDRLAEIGRTEQTLDSETAAKRQAAVEIARQLKL
;
A
#
# COMPACT_ATOMS: atom_id res chain seq x y z
N LEU A 1 45.78 -43.80 59.21
CA LEU A 1 45.74 -42.36 59.55
C LEU A 1 44.26 -41.93 59.55
N VAL A 2 43.60 -41.99 60.71
CA VAL A 2 43.08 -40.86 61.55
C VAL A 2 41.91 -40.12 60.84
N ARG A 3 40.61 -40.42 61.06
CA ARG A 3 39.67 -40.22 62.22
C ARG A 3 39.52 -38.72 62.61
N ARG A 4 38.37 -38.13 62.99
CA ARG A 4 36.99 -38.55 63.40
C ARG A 4 36.13 -37.27 63.52
N GLU A 5 34.84 -37.30 63.13
CA GLU A 5 33.60 -37.25 63.98
C GLU A 5 33.35 -36.05 64.93
N MET A 6 32.24 -35.34 64.66
CA MET A 6 30.97 -35.28 65.43
C MET A 6 30.93 -34.75 66.90
N MET A 7 30.09 -33.74 67.19
CA MET A 7 28.93 -33.76 68.12
C MET A 7 28.49 -32.37 68.66
N MET A 8 27.21 -32.29 69.07
CA MET A 8 26.41 -31.13 69.49
C MET A 8 26.37 -30.84 71.02
N ALA A 9 26.10 -29.54 71.34
CA ALA A 9 25.30 -28.96 72.46
C ALA A 9 25.75 -29.20 73.94
N PRO A 10 25.50 -28.32 74.95
CA PRO A 10 24.20 -27.66 75.25
C PRO A 10 24.18 -26.27 75.97
N GLN A 11 22.94 -25.76 76.16
CA GLN A 11 22.31 -24.93 77.21
C GLN A 11 23.00 -23.79 78.03
N VAL A 12 22.31 -22.64 78.00
CA VAL A 12 21.76 -21.76 79.09
C VAL A 12 22.51 -21.60 80.42
N GLY A 13 22.77 -20.35 80.84
CA GLY A 13 22.96 -20.02 82.26
C GLY A 13 23.44 -18.61 82.61
N GLN A 14 22.50 -17.80 83.12
CA GLN A 14 22.66 -16.75 84.14
C GLN A 14 23.26 -15.37 83.76
N MET A 15 22.93 -14.27 84.45
CA MET A 15 21.74 -13.71 85.12
C MET A 15 22.19 -12.32 85.63
N GLN A 16 21.23 -11.40 85.84
CA GLN A 16 21.32 -10.14 86.63
C GLN A 16 21.78 -8.87 85.88
N ARG A 17 21.17 -7.68 86.05
CA ARG A 17 19.96 -7.19 86.75
C ARG A 17 19.68 -5.75 86.23
N PRO A 18 18.53 -5.11 86.57
CA PRO A 18 17.77 -4.25 85.67
C PRO A 18 18.07 -2.75 85.83
N PHE A 19 17.75 -1.99 84.78
CA PHE A 19 17.35 -0.59 84.91
C PHE A 19 15.98 -0.38 84.24
N ALA A 20 15.18 0.45 84.90
CA ALA A 20 13.74 0.62 84.79
C ALA A 20 13.28 1.27 83.45
N PRO A 21 11.95 1.28 83.17
CA PRO A 21 11.41 1.48 81.82
C PRO A 21 11.34 2.96 81.45
N ALA A 22 11.89 3.32 80.29
CA ALA A 22 11.63 4.60 79.66
C ALA A 22 10.33 4.49 78.83
N LEU A 23 9.32 5.23 79.28
CA LEU A 23 8.04 5.41 78.60
C LEU A 23 8.24 5.90 77.17
N ALA A 24 7.51 5.27 76.25
CA ALA A 24 7.39 5.66 74.86
C ALA A 24 6.82 7.08 74.75
N ALA A 25 7.58 7.98 74.13
CA ALA A 25 7.06 9.24 73.63
C ALA A 25 6.51 9.01 72.21
N PRO A 26 5.30 9.49 71.88
CA PRO A 26 4.68 9.26 70.58
C PRO A 26 5.47 9.96 69.47
N ALA A 27 5.71 9.24 68.37
CA ALA A 27 6.21 9.80 67.14
C ALA A 27 5.22 10.86 66.63
N ALA A 28 5.69 12.10 66.50
CA ALA A 28 4.90 13.19 65.95
C ALA A 28 4.49 12.85 64.51
N ALA A 29 3.20 13.02 64.23
CA ALA A 29 2.60 12.83 62.92
C ALA A 29 3.26 13.74 61.87
N PRO A 30 3.33 13.30 60.59
CA PRO A 30 3.76 14.18 59.50
C PRO A 30 2.81 15.38 59.42
N PRO A 31 3.33 16.58 59.09
CA PRO A 31 2.47 17.75 58.94
C PRO A 31 1.42 17.50 57.85
N PRO A 32 0.17 17.95 58.03
CA PRO A 32 -0.85 17.83 57.00
C PRO A 32 -0.39 18.59 55.76
N VAL A 33 -0.49 17.93 54.60
CA VAL A 33 -0.44 18.58 53.30
C VAL A 33 -1.57 19.62 53.25
N PRO A 34 -1.31 20.89 52.95
CA PRO A 34 -2.40 21.84 52.76
C PRO A 34 -3.19 21.45 51.51
N ASP A 35 -4.47 21.11 51.69
CA ASP A 35 -5.49 21.12 50.63
C ASP A 35 -5.67 22.57 50.14
N THR A 36 -4.78 23.01 49.25
CA THR A 36 -4.96 24.24 48.46
C THR A 36 -4.41 24.01 47.06
N ILE A 37 -5.14 23.23 46.26
CA ILE A 37 -5.05 23.30 44.80
C ILE A 37 -6.20 24.18 44.33
N GLY A 38 -5.88 25.21 43.53
CA GLY A 38 -6.84 25.81 42.61
C GLY A 38 -7.38 27.20 42.97
N SER A 39 -6.50 28.19 43.15
CA SER A 39 -6.89 29.55 42.74
C SER A 39 -6.93 29.54 41.21
N ALA A 40 -8.09 29.87 40.62
CA ALA A 40 -8.30 29.95 39.18
C ALA A 40 -7.11 30.61 38.46
N ALA A 41 -6.28 29.80 37.81
CA ALA A 41 -5.21 30.28 36.95
C ALA A 41 -5.86 30.70 35.64
N GLN A 42 -5.89 32.00 35.38
CA GLN A 42 -6.30 32.51 34.07
C GLN A 42 -5.26 32.06 33.04
N ALA A 43 -5.74 31.44 31.94
CA ALA A 43 -4.90 30.96 30.85
C ALA A 43 -4.03 32.08 30.26
N ALA A 44 -2.80 31.74 29.87
CA ALA A 44 -1.89 32.65 29.21
C ALA A 44 -2.40 33.05 27.81
N GLU A 45 -2.34 34.34 27.47
CA GLU A 45 -2.58 34.81 26.10
C GLU A 45 -1.44 34.32 25.22
N ALA A 46 -1.75 33.53 24.18
CA ALA A 46 -0.74 33.12 23.22
C ALA A 46 -0.75 34.03 21.99
N GLU A 47 0.44 34.48 21.58
CA GLU A 47 0.67 35.14 20.31
C GLU A 47 1.39 34.15 19.38
N GLU A 48 0.78 33.84 18.24
CA GLU A 48 1.31 32.88 17.27
C GLU A 48 2.11 33.63 16.20
N ALA A 49 3.43 33.66 16.34
CA ALA A 49 4.34 34.10 15.29
C ALA A 49 4.85 32.87 14.52
N ALA A 50 5.18 33.01 13.23
CA ALA A 50 5.37 31.92 12.26
C ALA A 50 6.30 30.75 12.66
N THR A 51 7.11 30.88 13.72
CA THR A 51 7.96 29.80 14.29
C THR A 51 8.05 29.82 15.83
N GLN A 52 7.27 30.65 16.54
CA GLN A 52 7.37 30.82 18.00
C GLN A 52 5.98 30.85 18.64
N LEU A 53 5.80 30.04 19.70
CA LEU A 53 4.64 30.11 20.59
C LEU A 53 5.03 30.93 21.81
N LEU A 54 4.53 32.15 21.92
CA LEU A 54 4.71 32.98 23.09
C LEU A 54 3.49 32.83 24.00
N TYR A 55 3.66 32.38 25.24
CA TYR A 55 2.60 32.35 26.25
C TYR A 55 2.81 33.51 27.23
N ARG A 56 1.89 34.47 27.26
CA ARG A 56 1.90 35.59 28.21
C ARG A 56 0.96 35.30 29.37
N PHE A 57 1.51 35.11 30.57
CA PHE A 57 0.70 34.97 31.76
C PHE A 57 -0.08 36.27 32.04
N PRO A 58 -1.39 36.21 32.32
CA PRO A 58 -2.20 37.41 32.57
C PRO A 58 -1.82 38.10 33.90
N ALA A 59 -1.22 37.37 34.84
CA ALA A 59 -0.77 37.89 36.12
C ALA A 59 0.76 37.86 36.24
N LYS A 60 1.33 38.88 36.89
CA LYS A 60 2.76 38.90 37.26
C LYS A 60 3.03 37.89 38.37
N VAL A 61 4.08 37.09 38.23
CA VAL A 61 4.53 36.13 39.24
C VAL A 61 5.78 36.69 39.95
N SER A 62 5.75 36.75 41.29
CA SER A 62 6.89 37.19 42.11
C SER A 62 7.47 36.00 42.88
N VAL A 63 8.79 35.82 42.83
CA VAL A 63 9.49 34.70 43.48
C VAL A 63 10.57 35.27 44.40
N ALA A 64 10.53 34.89 45.68
CA ALA A 64 11.53 35.32 46.65
C ALA A 64 12.91 34.73 46.34
N THR A 65 13.97 35.42 46.75
CA THR A 65 15.34 34.94 46.57
C THR A 65 15.50 33.54 47.17
N GLY A 66 16.11 32.62 46.42
CA GLY A 66 16.32 31.23 46.82
C GLY A 66 15.10 30.30 46.66
N HIS A 67 13.98 30.78 46.13
CA HIS A 67 12.79 29.96 45.89
C HIS A 67 12.62 29.64 44.39
N THR A 68 11.93 28.52 44.12
CA THR A 68 11.56 28.09 42.77
C THR A 68 10.04 28.00 42.69
N VAL A 69 9.46 28.35 41.54
CA VAL A 69 8.03 28.21 41.27
C VAL A 69 7.81 27.45 39.96
N MET A 70 6.79 26.60 39.94
CA MET A 70 6.27 25.98 38.72
C MET A 70 4.93 26.63 38.39
N VAL A 71 4.81 27.23 37.21
CA VAL A 71 3.59 27.94 36.79
C VAL A 71 3.01 27.21 35.58
N PRO A 72 1.76 26.68 35.67
CA PRO A 72 1.09 26.11 34.51
C PRO A 72 0.79 27.22 33.50
N PHE A 73 1.24 27.05 32.25
CA PHE A 73 1.01 28.03 31.19
C PHE A 73 -0.23 27.74 30.35
N VAL A 74 -0.76 26.52 30.45
CA VAL A 74 -2.07 26.10 29.95
C VAL A 74 -2.71 25.27 31.04
N ASP A 75 -3.86 25.72 31.54
CA ASP A 75 -4.70 24.98 32.48
C ASP A 75 -6.13 25.02 31.94
N ARG A 76 -6.54 23.94 31.28
CA ARG A 76 -7.88 23.80 30.70
C ARG A 76 -8.23 22.35 30.42
N GLU A 77 -9.51 22.07 30.43
CA GLU A 77 -10.06 20.83 29.90
C GLU A 77 -10.13 20.89 28.37
N ILE A 78 -9.85 19.77 27.73
CA ILE A 78 -9.82 19.64 26.27
C ILE A 78 -10.72 18.47 25.88
N ALA A 79 -11.56 18.67 24.87
CA ALA A 79 -12.40 17.61 24.34
C ALA A 79 -11.55 16.43 23.81
N ALA A 80 -11.76 15.28 24.42
CA ALA A 80 -11.03 14.05 24.19
C ALA A 80 -12.01 12.89 23.95
N THR A 81 -11.80 12.12 22.90
CA THR A 81 -12.61 10.91 22.63
C THR A 81 -11.70 9.70 22.51
N ARG A 82 -11.94 8.68 23.33
CA ARG A 82 -11.21 7.40 23.27
C ARG A 82 -11.53 6.69 21.95
N THR A 83 -10.52 6.20 21.27
CA THR A 83 -10.62 5.54 19.97
C THR A 83 -9.46 4.56 19.79
N TRP A 84 -9.51 3.73 18.75
CA TRP A 84 -8.47 2.76 18.45
C TRP A 84 -7.99 2.92 17.03
N LEU A 85 -6.74 3.33 16.88
CA LEU A 85 -6.14 3.58 15.57
C LEU A 85 -5.49 2.28 15.05
N TYR A 86 -6.01 1.73 13.96
CA TYR A 86 -5.41 0.59 13.29
C TYR A 86 -4.56 1.04 12.11
N GLN A 87 -3.24 0.80 12.20
CA GLN A 87 -2.26 1.07 11.15
C GLN A 87 -1.53 -0.24 10.82
N PRO A 88 -1.77 -0.85 9.65
CA PRO A 88 -1.19 -2.15 9.31
C PRO A 88 0.35 -2.12 9.25
N GLU A 89 0.96 -0.97 8.97
CA GLU A 89 2.41 -0.76 8.98
C GLU A 89 3.02 -0.77 10.40
N THR A 90 2.25 -0.40 11.42
CA THR A 90 2.71 -0.36 12.81
C THR A 90 2.44 -1.68 13.52
N SER A 91 1.27 -2.27 13.26
CA SER A 91 0.86 -3.54 13.84
C SER A 91 -0.14 -4.24 12.92
N ALA A 92 0.23 -5.42 12.45
CA ALA A 92 -0.56 -6.14 11.46
C ALA A 92 -1.95 -6.57 11.96
N ARG A 93 -2.11 -6.80 13.27
CA ARG A 93 -3.35 -7.38 13.85
C ARG A 93 -3.96 -6.59 15.00
N ARG A 94 -3.21 -5.73 15.65
CA ARG A 94 -3.64 -5.07 16.89
C ARG A 94 -3.71 -3.56 16.68
N PRO A 95 -4.82 -2.90 16.99
CA PRO A 95 -4.88 -1.44 16.93
C PRO A 95 -4.10 -0.81 18.10
N LEU A 96 -3.76 0.46 17.95
CA LEU A 96 -3.23 1.29 19.00
C LEU A 96 -4.39 1.95 19.76
N ALA A 97 -4.42 1.83 21.07
CA ALA A 97 -5.30 2.63 21.91
C ALA A 97 -4.88 4.10 21.79
N ALA A 98 -5.87 4.95 21.51
CA ALA A 98 -5.65 6.35 21.18
C ALA A 98 -6.74 7.26 21.77
N VAL A 99 -6.41 8.54 21.83
CA VAL A 99 -7.38 9.60 22.11
C VAL A 99 -7.39 10.55 20.91
N ARG A 100 -8.58 10.81 20.37
CA ARG A 100 -8.80 11.91 19.45
C ARG A 100 -8.93 13.18 20.27
N LEU A 101 -7.89 14.01 20.24
CA LEU A 101 -7.83 15.29 20.92
C LEU A 101 -8.17 16.41 19.94
N ARG A 102 -9.11 17.28 20.29
CA ARG A 102 -9.46 18.47 19.49
C ARG A 102 -9.04 19.72 20.24
N ASN A 103 -8.22 20.56 19.61
CA ASN A 103 -7.93 21.88 20.13
C ASN A 103 -9.04 22.87 19.73
N ASP A 104 -9.94 23.13 20.66
CA ASP A 104 -11.04 24.08 20.58
C ASP A 104 -10.75 25.43 21.26
N GLY A 105 -9.53 25.61 21.80
CA GLY A 105 -9.13 26.86 22.45
C GLY A 105 -8.62 27.91 21.47
N ASP A 106 -8.32 29.10 21.96
CA ASP A 106 -7.89 30.24 21.14
C ASP A 106 -6.42 30.17 20.69
N THR A 107 -5.66 29.23 21.26
CA THR A 107 -4.21 29.11 21.10
C THR A 107 -3.80 27.70 20.69
N SER A 108 -2.72 27.57 19.94
CA SER A 108 -2.10 26.27 19.64
C SER A 108 -1.61 25.59 20.92
N LEU A 109 -1.81 24.27 21.04
CA LEU A 109 -1.29 23.48 22.15
C LEU A 109 0.15 23.03 21.84
N PRO A 110 1.06 23.13 22.82
CA PRO A 110 2.46 22.78 22.62
C PRO A 110 2.63 21.28 22.36
N ALA A 111 3.68 20.91 21.62
CA ALA A 111 4.11 19.53 21.56
C ALA A 111 4.70 19.11 22.91
N GLY A 112 4.53 17.84 23.28
CA GLY A 112 5.01 17.34 24.56
C GLY A 112 4.81 15.84 24.75
N ILE A 113 5.07 15.36 25.96
CA ILE A 113 4.76 14.00 26.38
C ILE A 113 3.52 14.06 27.25
N VAL A 114 2.63 13.09 27.06
CA VAL A 114 1.39 12.94 27.82
C VAL A 114 1.38 11.56 28.45
N THR A 115 1.08 11.52 29.74
CA THR A 115 0.86 10.28 30.47
C THR A 115 -0.65 10.03 30.52
N ALA A 116 -1.07 8.88 30.00
CA ALA A 116 -2.47 8.49 29.96
C ALA A 116 -2.82 7.63 31.18
N PHE A 117 -3.93 7.96 31.81
CA PHE A 117 -4.54 7.22 32.91
C PHE A 117 -5.96 6.81 32.55
N ASP A 118 -6.36 5.60 32.91
CA ASP A 118 -7.76 5.14 32.86
C ASP A 118 -8.40 5.37 34.23
N GLY A 119 -9.54 6.06 34.25
CA GLY A 119 -10.26 6.40 35.47
C GLY A 119 -11.09 5.20 35.94
N GLY A 120 -10.76 4.66 37.11
CA GLY A 120 -11.57 3.67 37.81
C GLY A 120 -12.86 4.28 38.36
N THR A 121 -13.91 3.48 38.47
CA THR A 121 -15.20 3.90 39.04
C THR A 121 -15.13 4.28 40.53
N ASP A 122 -14.02 3.95 41.18
CA ASP A 122 -13.69 4.25 42.57
C ASP A 122 -12.81 5.50 42.74
N GLY A 123 -12.53 6.23 41.64
CA GLY A 123 -11.65 7.40 41.64
C GLY A 123 -10.16 7.05 41.55
N SER A 124 -9.80 5.76 41.39
CA SER A 124 -8.42 5.38 41.10
C SER A 124 -8.01 5.78 39.68
N ALA A 125 -6.76 6.16 39.48
CA ALA A 125 -6.19 6.44 38.17
C ALA A 125 -5.16 5.36 37.85
N ASN A 126 -5.48 4.48 36.90
CA ASN A 126 -4.59 3.41 36.49
C ASN A 126 -3.74 3.89 35.31
N PHE A 127 -2.42 3.83 35.44
CA PHE A 127 -1.52 4.16 34.33
C PHE A 127 -1.77 3.20 33.16
N VAL A 128 -1.99 3.74 31.96
CA VAL A 128 -2.21 2.95 30.74
C VAL A 128 -1.14 3.15 29.67
N GLY A 129 -0.32 4.19 29.78
CA GLY A 129 0.81 4.40 28.89
C GLY A 129 1.24 5.86 28.79
N ASP A 130 2.33 6.07 28.06
CA ASP A 130 2.80 7.40 27.67
C ASP A 130 2.62 7.58 26.17
N ALA A 131 2.39 8.83 25.76
CA ALA A 131 2.22 9.20 24.37
C ALA A 131 2.96 10.50 24.06
N GLN A 132 3.28 10.69 22.78
CA GLN A 132 3.77 11.95 22.28
C GLN A 132 2.59 12.78 21.76
N LEU A 133 2.38 13.96 22.35
CA LEU A 133 1.47 14.97 21.84
C LEU A 133 2.20 15.78 20.76
N PRO A 134 1.77 15.71 19.48
CA PRO A 134 2.27 16.65 18.48
C PRO A 134 1.74 18.06 18.76
N LEU A 135 2.39 19.08 18.20
CA LEU A 135 1.85 20.44 18.18
C LEU A 135 0.43 20.40 17.59
N LEU A 136 -0.55 20.88 18.36
CA LEU A 136 -1.95 20.84 17.96
C LEU A 136 -2.45 22.26 17.73
N ALA A 137 -2.46 22.65 16.45
CA ALA A 137 -2.90 23.98 16.03
C ALA A 137 -4.36 24.25 16.41
N ARG A 138 -4.70 25.53 16.59
CA ARG A 138 -6.08 25.96 16.88
C ARG A 138 -7.08 25.37 15.88
N GLY A 139 -8.20 24.86 16.40
CA GLY A 139 -9.31 24.33 15.60
C GLY A 139 -9.05 22.95 14.98
N THR A 140 -7.86 22.39 15.14
CA THR A 140 -7.49 21.08 14.57
C THR A 140 -7.66 19.95 15.58
N PHE A 141 -7.61 18.71 15.11
CA PHE A 141 -7.58 17.52 15.95
C PHE A 141 -6.44 16.59 15.55
N LYS A 142 -5.96 15.79 16.50
CA LYS A 142 -4.96 14.73 16.27
C LYS A 142 -5.33 13.48 17.07
N TYR A 143 -4.92 12.35 16.54
CA TYR A 143 -4.93 11.08 17.28
C TYR A 143 -3.61 10.99 18.06
N VAL A 144 -3.71 10.73 19.35
CA VAL A 144 -2.57 10.52 20.25
C VAL A 144 -2.65 9.08 20.75
N THR A 145 -1.73 8.25 20.29
CA THR A 145 -1.64 6.81 20.60
C THR A 145 -0.76 6.58 21.82
N PHE A 146 -1.21 5.80 22.80
CA PHE A 146 -0.49 5.59 24.07
C PHE A 146 -0.16 4.12 24.37
N ALA A 147 -0.86 3.16 23.74
CA ALA A 147 -0.60 1.74 23.98
C ALA A 147 -1.03 0.87 22.79
N LEU A 148 -0.48 -0.34 22.68
CA LEU A 148 -0.99 -1.37 21.78
C LEU A 148 -2.12 -2.15 22.46
N ASP A 149 -3.29 -2.26 21.82
CA ASP A 149 -4.41 -3.01 22.38
C ASP A 149 -4.29 -4.51 22.08
N ALA A 150 -3.90 -5.28 23.09
CA ALA A 150 -3.78 -6.74 23.00
C ALA A 150 -5.14 -7.46 22.95
N LYS A 151 -6.25 -6.79 23.30
CA LYS A 151 -7.56 -7.42 23.44
C LYS A 151 -8.40 -7.39 22.15
N THR A 152 -8.07 -6.49 21.21
CA THR A 152 -8.77 -6.40 19.92
C THR A 152 -7.94 -7.09 18.84
N ASP A 153 -8.53 -8.02 18.08
CA ASP A 153 -7.89 -8.64 16.91
C ASP A 153 -8.52 -8.09 15.62
N ILE A 154 -7.67 -7.73 14.65
CA ILE A 154 -8.09 -7.23 13.34
C ILE A 154 -7.43 -8.11 12.28
N ARG A 155 -8.24 -8.84 11.52
CA ARG A 155 -7.79 -9.55 10.32
C ARG A 155 -7.98 -8.64 9.11
N ARG A 156 -6.87 -8.22 8.51
CA ARG A 156 -6.84 -7.46 7.26
C ARG A 156 -6.59 -8.39 6.08
N GLU A 157 -7.39 -8.28 5.05
CA GLU A 157 -7.25 -9.05 3.81
C GLU A 157 -7.38 -8.11 2.61
N ASP A 158 -6.30 -7.99 1.82
CA ASP A 158 -6.34 -7.24 0.57
C ASP A 158 -6.78 -8.19 -0.55
N LEU A 159 -8.00 -7.98 -1.07
CA LEU A 159 -8.57 -8.82 -2.13
C LEU A 159 -7.98 -8.51 -3.51
N GLY A 160 -6.97 -7.64 -3.56
CA GLY A 160 -6.28 -7.26 -4.78
C GLY A 160 -7.05 -6.23 -5.59
N VAL A 161 -6.57 -6.02 -6.82
CA VAL A 161 -7.13 -5.03 -7.75
C VAL A 161 -7.90 -5.75 -8.85
N ARG A 162 -9.19 -5.48 -8.94
CA ARG A 162 -10.02 -5.82 -10.09
C ARG A 162 -9.98 -4.68 -11.11
N ARG A 163 -9.75 -5.01 -12.38
CA ARG A 163 -9.70 -4.04 -13.47
C ARG A 163 -10.85 -4.26 -14.43
N THR A 164 -11.47 -3.16 -14.82
CA THR A 164 -12.49 -3.06 -15.85
C THR A 164 -12.01 -2.05 -16.88
N THR A 165 -11.92 -2.46 -18.15
CA THR A 165 -11.44 -1.59 -19.22
C THR A 165 -12.56 -1.34 -20.21
N LEU A 166 -12.88 -0.07 -20.41
CA LEU A 166 -13.85 0.41 -21.39
C LEU A 166 -13.08 1.06 -22.55
N GLY A 167 -13.48 0.76 -23.79
CA GLY A 167 -12.92 1.39 -24.98
C GLY A 167 -13.93 2.28 -25.69
N LYS A 168 -13.50 3.45 -26.16
CA LYS A 168 -14.25 4.29 -27.10
C LYS A 168 -13.39 4.50 -28.33
N ALA A 169 -13.88 4.10 -29.50
CA ALA A 169 -13.12 4.19 -30.74
C ALA A 169 -13.85 5.06 -31.76
N VAL A 170 -13.13 6.03 -32.33
CA VAL A 170 -13.64 6.92 -33.37
C VAL A 170 -12.49 7.25 -34.33
N ASN A 171 -12.69 7.03 -35.63
CA ASN A 171 -11.75 7.42 -36.70
C ASN A 171 -10.32 6.89 -36.52
N GLY A 172 -10.17 5.67 -35.99
CA GLY A 172 -8.85 5.07 -35.72
C GLY A 172 -8.22 5.49 -34.40
N GLU A 173 -8.79 6.45 -33.67
CA GLU A 173 -8.38 6.78 -32.30
C GLU A 173 -9.14 5.90 -31.31
N LEU A 174 -8.44 5.27 -30.37
CA LEU A 174 -9.00 4.48 -29.28
C LEU A 174 -8.67 5.14 -27.94
N THR A 175 -9.70 5.60 -27.24
CA THR A 175 -9.62 5.99 -25.84
C THR A 175 -9.96 4.79 -24.96
N LEU A 176 -9.00 4.34 -24.17
CA LEU A 176 -9.17 3.33 -23.13
C LEU A 176 -9.38 4.02 -21.78
N THR A 177 -10.45 3.67 -21.09
CA THR A 177 -10.70 4.05 -19.70
C THR A 177 -10.65 2.80 -18.84
N THR A 178 -9.60 2.67 -18.04
CA THR A 178 -9.40 1.55 -17.13
C THR A 178 -9.81 1.96 -15.72
N LYS A 179 -10.91 1.39 -15.24
CA LYS A 179 -11.32 1.50 -13.84
C LYS A 179 -10.69 0.37 -13.03
N SER A 180 -9.76 0.72 -12.15
CA SER A 180 -9.17 -0.19 -11.18
C SER A 180 -9.88 -0.04 -9.84
N ARG A 181 -10.30 -1.14 -9.24
CA ARG A 181 -10.97 -1.18 -7.94
C ARG A 181 -10.23 -2.13 -7.00
N ARG A 182 -9.82 -1.63 -5.85
CA ARG A 182 -9.14 -2.38 -4.79
C ARG A 182 -10.07 -2.48 -3.59
N THR A 183 -10.26 -3.69 -3.09
CA THR A 183 -11.08 -3.91 -1.88
C THR A 183 -10.21 -4.46 -0.79
N ILE A 184 -10.13 -3.73 0.32
CA ILE A 184 -9.45 -4.18 1.53
C ILE A 184 -10.55 -4.54 2.54
N ALA A 185 -10.58 -5.80 2.96
CA ALA A 185 -11.54 -6.34 3.90
C ALA A 185 -10.94 -6.41 5.31
N TYR A 186 -11.78 -6.14 6.30
CA TYR A 186 -11.41 -6.19 7.71
C TYR A 186 -12.42 -7.03 8.48
N GLU A 187 -11.93 -7.90 9.35
CA GLU A 187 -12.71 -8.56 10.39
C GLU A 187 -12.16 -8.13 11.74
N ILE A 188 -12.97 -7.40 12.50
CA ILE A 188 -12.59 -6.79 13.76
C ILE A 188 -13.28 -7.56 14.88
N THR A 189 -12.49 -8.14 15.78
CA THR A 189 -12.99 -8.84 16.97
C THR A 189 -12.57 -8.05 18.21
N PRO A 190 -13.47 -7.23 18.78
CA PRO A 190 -13.23 -6.48 20.02
C PRO A 190 -13.31 -7.40 21.25
N PRO A 191 -12.87 -6.94 22.43
CA PRO A 191 -13.08 -7.66 23.68
C PRO A 191 -14.56 -7.90 23.99
N ALA A 192 -14.85 -8.87 24.86
CA ALA A 192 -16.22 -9.27 25.20
C ALA A 192 -17.00 -8.23 26.04
N ASP A 193 -16.28 -7.37 26.76
CA ASP A 193 -16.81 -6.46 27.77
C ASP A 193 -16.87 -4.99 27.33
N GLU A 194 -16.18 -4.60 26.26
CA GLU A 194 -16.02 -3.19 25.87
C GLU A 194 -16.25 -2.97 24.37
N ASP A 195 -17.08 -1.99 24.03
CA ASP A 195 -17.26 -1.55 22.64
C ASP A 195 -15.99 -0.83 22.17
N ARG A 196 -15.69 -0.95 20.87
CA ARG A 196 -14.53 -0.32 20.26
C ARG A 196 -14.95 0.56 19.09
N GLU A 197 -14.45 1.79 19.04
CA GLU A 197 -14.49 2.62 17.83
C GLU A 197 -13.12 2.57 17.16
N ILE A 198 -13.00 1.81 16.08
CA ILE A 198 -11.74 1.61 15.35
C ILE A 198 -11.66 2.62 14.20
N VAL A 199 -10.59 3.40 14.15
CA VAL A 199 -10.21 4.18 12.98
C VAL A 199 -9.17 3.38 12.20
N ILE A 200 -9.58 2.84 11.06
CA ILE A 200 -8.71 2.15 10.13
C ILE A 200 -7.98 3.20 9.30
N GLU A 201 -6.65 3.26 9.43
CA GLU A 201 -5.82 4.21 8.71
C GLU A 201 -4.94 3.47 7.68
N GLU A 202 -5.19 3.71 6.40
CA GLU A 202 -4.44 3.12 5.29
C GLU A 202 -3.63 4.19 4.57
N ALA A 203 -2.43 3.83 4.11
CA ALA A 203 -1.62 4.69 3.26
C ALA A 203 -2.38 5.11 1.99
N ARG A 204 -2.37 6.42 1.68
CA ARG A 204 -2.89 6.93 0.42
C ARG A 204 -1.91 6.60 -0.69
N ALA A 205 -2.34 5.76 -1.63
CA ALA A 205 -1.60 5.51 -2.86
C ALA A 205 -2.00 6.52 -3.95
N ASP A 206 -1.03 6.93 -4.76
CA ASP A 206 -1.24 7.93 -5.80
C ASP A 206 -2.34 7.52 -6.80
N GLY A 207 -3.22 8.48 -7.09
CA GLY A 207 -4.34 8.31 -8.02
C GLY A 207 -5.50 7.47 -7.50
N TRP A 208 -5.41 6.87 -6.30
CA TRP A 208 -6.53 6.17 -5.68
C TRP A 208 -7.39 7.14 -4.86
N THR A 209 -8.69 6.90 -4.86
CA THR A 209 -9.68 7.61 -4.05
C THR A 209 -10.68 6.63 -3.46
N PRO A 210 -11.38 6.94 -2.35
CA PRO A 210 -12.47 6.11 -1.87
C PRO A 210 -13.55 5.95 -2.95
N ALA A 211 -14.09 4.75 -3.10
CA ALA A 211 -15.21 4.48 -3.97
C ALA A 211 -16.47 5.19 -3.45
N ALA A 212 -17.41 5.54 -4.33
CA ALA A 212 -18.62 6.29 -3.96
C ALA A 212 -19.49 5.60 -2.89
N GLU A 213 -19.46 4.26 -2.83
CA GLU A 213 -20.16 3.48 -1.81
C GLU A 213 -19.42 3.38 -0.46
N SER A 214 -18.15 3.76 -0.39
CA SER A 214 -17.40 3.85 0.86
C SER A 214 -17.83 5.12 1.61
N LYS A 215 -18.70 4.96 2.59
CA LYS A 215 -19.23 6.06 3.40
C LYS A 215 -18.22 6.52 4.45
N ASP A 216 -18.22 7.82 4.73
CA ASP A 216 -17.52 8.44 5.86
C ASP A 216 -16.00 8.15 5.92
N VAL A 217 -15.36 8.02 4.75
CA VAL A 217 -13.91 7.91 4.65
C VAL A 217 -13.29 9.31 4.66
N GLU A 218 -12.58 9.64 5.72
CA GLU A 218 -11.79 10.88 5.79
C GLU A 218 -10.53 10.73 4.92
N GLU A 219 -10.31 11.72 4.05
CA GLU A 219 -9.11 11.81 3.22
C GLU A 219 -8.14 12.84 3.79
N THR A 220 -6.91 12.41 4.00
CA THR A 220 -5.79 13.31 4.28
C THR A 220 -4.81 13.29 3.09
N PRO A 221 -3.79 14.16 3.07
CA PRO A 221 -2.77 14.11 2.01
C PRO A 221 -2.05 12.77 1.90
N THR A 222 -1.93 11.99 2.99
CA THR A 222 -1.10 10.78 3.04
C THR A 222 -1.83 9.52 3.50
N ARG A 223 -3.09 9.64 3.94
CA ARG A 223 -3.88 8.54 4.54
C ARG A 223 -5.36 8.60 4.18
N PHE A 224 -5.99 7.44 4.10
CA PHE A 224 -7.44 7.24 4.17
C PHE A 224 -7.82 6.73 5.55
N ARG A 225 -8.89 7.27 6.12
CA ARG A 225 -9.38 6.90 7.46
C ARG A 225 -10.84 6.48 7.39
N ALA A 226 -11.11 5.22 7.72
CA ALA A 226 -12.47 4.69 7.83
C ALA A 226 -12.78 4.38 9.30
N THR A 227 -13.86 4.95 9.82
CA THR A 227 -14.29 4.69 11.21
C THR A 227 -15.28 3.53 11.24
N VAL A 228 -15.00 2.52 12.07
CA VAL A 228 -15.81 1.32 12.22
C VAL A 228 -16.16 1.14 13.69
N LYS A 229 -17.46 1.09 13.98
CA LYS A 229 -17.97 0.73 15.31
C LYS A 229 -17.98 -0.79 15.43
N ALA A 230 -17.27 -1.31 16.43
CA ALA A 230 -17.17 -2.73 16.73
C ALA A 230 -17.78 -3.00 18.11
N PRO A 231 -19.03 -3.51 18.17
CA PRO A 231 -19.70 -3.82 19.43
C PRO A 231 -18.98 -4.94 20.19
N LYS A 232 -18.96 -4.85 21.51
CA LYS A 232 -18.32 -5.81 22.41
C LYS A 232 -18.71 -7.25 22.11
N GLY A 233 -17.72 -8.13 22.10
CA GLY A 233 -17.88 -9.57 21.89
C GLY A 233 -18.39 -9.98 20.50
N GLN A 234 -18.53 -9.04 19.56
CA GLN A 234 -19.08 -9.32 18.22
C GLN A 234 -18.06 -9.00 17.12
N THR A 235 -17.74 -10.01 16.31
CA THR A 235 -16.90 -9.80 15.13
C THR A 235 -17.64 -8.94 14.10
N THR A 236 -17.09 -7.76 13.82
CA THR A 236 -17.61 -6.80 12.86
C THR A 236 -16.85 -6.89 11.55
N LYS A 237 -17.57 -6.95 10.43
CA LYS A 237 -16.96 -6.92 9.09
C LYS A 237 -17.05 -5.51 8.51
N ALA A 238 -15.95 -5.04 7.96
CA ALA A 238 -15.87 -3.76 7.26
C ALA A 238 -15.04 -3.90 5.99
N SER A 239 -15.19 -2.95 5.06
CA SER A 239 -14.35 -2.88 3.88
C SER A 239 -14.04 -1.43 3.53
N LEU A 240 -12.81 -1.21 3.07
CA LEU A 240 -12.40 0.01 2.40
C LEU A 240 -12.26 -0.30 0.91
N VAL A 241 -13.10 0.35 0.10
CA VAL A 241 -13.05 0.18 -1.35
C VAL A 241 -12.43 1.43 -1.94
N LEU A 242 -11.33 1.24 -2.67
CA LEU A 242 -10.62 2.30 -3.36
C LEU A 242 -10.77 2.12 -4.87
N GLU A 243 -10.86 3.22 -5.58
CA GLU A 243 -10.95 3.26 -7.04
C GLU A 243 -9.86 4.16 -7.62
N ARG A 244 -9.39 3.78 -8.80
CA ARG A 244 -8.52 4.60 -9.65
C ARG A 244 -9.03 4.50 -11.08
N THR A 245 -9.13 5.64 -11.75
CA THR A 245 -9.51 5.69 -13.16
C THR A 245 -8.32 6.19 -13.98
N ASP A 246 -7.79 5.32 -14.82
CA ASP A 246 -6.71 5.61 -15.74
C ASP A 246 -7.29 5.82 -17.15
N ARG A 247 -6.93 6.91 -17.83
CA ARG A 247 -7.34 7.16 -19.22
C ARG A 247 -6.11 7.18 -20.13
N GLN A 248 -6.17 6.39 -21.19
CA GLN A 248 -5.13 6.33 -22.22
C GLN A 248 -5.77 6.54 -23.59
N THR A 249 -5.15 7.36 -24.42
CA THR A 249 -5.60 7.60 -25.80
C THR A 249 -4.49 7.16 -26.74
N VAL A 250 -4.84 6.38 -27.75
CA VAL A 250 -3.88 5.88 -28.74
C VAL A 250 -4.46 5.93 -30.14
N MET A 251 -3.59 6.11 -31.14
CA MET A 251 -3.95 5.95 -32.54
C MET A 251 -3.76 4.49 -32.95
N LEU A 252 -4.84 3.76 -33.21
CA LEU A 252 -4.79 2.34 -33.58
C LEU A 252 -4.01 2.11 -34.87
N THR A 253 -4.09 3.05 -35.81
CA THR A 253 -3.43 2.94 -37.12
C THR A 253 -1.91 2.98 -37.06
N ASP A 254 -1.34 3.40 -35.93
CA ASP A 254 0.11 3.47 -35.73
C ASP A 254 0.68 2.12 -35.29
N TYR A 255 -0.18 1.15 -34.94
CA TYR A 255 0.22 -0.15 -34.44
C TYR A 255 0.15 -1.24 -35.51
N ALA A 256 0.93 -2.30 -35.29
CA ALA A 256 0.81 -3.53 -36.07
C ALA A 256 -0.57 -4.20 -35.80
N PRO A 257 -1.14 -4.92 -36.77
CA PRO A 257 -2.46 -5.57 -36.63
C PRO A 257 -2.62 -6.44 -35.38
N GLU A 258 -1.55 -7.12 -34.97
CA GLU A 258 -1.50 -7.97 -33.78
C GLU A 258 -1.73 -7.16 -32.49
N GLU A 259 -1.14 -5.97 -32.40
CA GLU A 259 -1.26 -5.06 -31.25
C GLU A 259 -2.62 -4.34 -31.26
N ILE A 260 -3.13 -3.98 -32.44
CA ILE A 260 -4.51 -3.48 -32.59
C ILE A 260 -5.49 -4.48 -31.99
N LEU A 261 -5.38 -5.76 -32.40
CA LEU A 261 -6.24 -6.85 -31.92
C LEU A 261 -6.15 -7.02 -30.41
N ALA A 262 -4.94 -6.99 -29.85
CA ALA A 262 -4.71 -7.15 -28.41
C ALA A 262 -5.37 -6.04 -27.58
N ARG A 263 -5.46 -4.81 -28.11
CA ARG A 263 -6.05 -3.66 -27.41
C ARG A 263 -7.58 -3.62 -27.44
N ILE A 264 -8.18 -4.13 -28.53
CA ILE A 264 -9.64 -4.12 -28.68
C ILE A 264 -10.31 -5.37 -28.08
N ARG A 265 -9.55 -6.45 -27.91
CA ARG A 265 -10.06 -7.72 -27.39
C ARG A 265 -10.18 -7.67 -25.86
N GLY A 266 -11.31 -8.13 -25.34
CA GLY A 266 -11.56 -8.22 -23.90
C GLY A 266 -12.00 -6.91 -23.26
N LEU A 267 -12.45 -5.94 -24.05
CA LEU A 267 -13.09 -4.73 -23.55
C LEU A 267 -14.45 -5.08 -22.93
N GLU A 268 -14.79 -4.47 -21.80
CA GLU A 268 -16.01 -4.81 -21.07
C GLU A 268 -17.27 -4.33 -21.81
N ASN A 269 -17.14 -3.29 -22.64
CA ASN A 269 -18.20 -2.74 -23.49
C ASN A 269 -18.18 -3.27 -24.94
N GLU A 270 -17.74 -4.52 -25.15
CA GLU A 270 -17.78 -5.16 -26.48
C GLU A 270 -19.22 -5.30 -27.01
N THR A 271 -19.55 -4.50 -28.01
CA THR A 271 -20.79 -4.65 -28.80
C THR A 271 -20.65 -5.80 -29.81
N PRO A 272 -21.76 -6.34 -30.36
CA PRO A 272 -21.68 -7.34 -31.42
C PRO A 272 -20.83 -6.92 -32.63
N ALA A 273 -20.90 -5.63 -33.02
CA ALA A 273 -20.10 -5.07 -34.11
C ALA A 273 -18.59 -5.11 -33.81
N VAL A 274 -18.22 -4.93 -32.54
CA VAL A 274 -16.82 -4.99 -32.09
C VAL A 274 -16.32 -6.42 -32.10
N LYS A 275 -17.14 -7.37 -31.63
CA LYS A 275 -16.81 -8.80 -31.70
C LYS A 275 -16.59 -9.26 -33.14
N GLU A 276 -17.44 -8.81 -34.06
CA GLU A 276 -17.26 -9.08 -35.49
C GLU A 276 -15.94 -8.47 -36.01
N THR A 277 -15.61 -7.25 -35.59
CA THR A 277 -14.36 -6.59 -35.95
C THR A 277 -13.14 -7.34 -35.41
N VAL A 278 -13.18 -7.78 -34.15
CA VAL A 278 -12.16 -8.62 -33.50
C VAL A 278 -11.97 -9.94 -34.27
N LEU A 279 -13.05 -10.57 -34.73
CA LEU A 279 -12.99 -11.80 -35.52
C LEU A 279 -12.32 -11.58 -36.88
N LYS A 280 -12.74 -10.53 -37.62
CA LYS A 280 -12.15 -10.16 -38.91
C LYS A 280 -10.66 -9.85 -38.79
N LEU A 281 -10.30 -9.03 -37.80
CA LEU A 281 -8.91 -8.68 -37.54
C LEU A 281 -8.09 -9.89 -37.09
N GLY A 282 -8.67 -10.78 -36.27
CA GLY A 282 -8.06 -12.05 -35.87
C GLY A 282 -7.75 -12.96 -37.06
N ALA A 283 -8.66 -13.05 -38.04
CA ALA A 283 -8.42 -13.82 -39.26
C ALA A 283 -7.25 -13.25 -40.08
N LEU A 284 -7.22 -11.92 -40.29
CA LEU A 284 -6.11 -11.25 -40.98
C LEU A 284 -4.77 -11.45 -40.27
N VAL A 285 -4.74 -11.29 -38.94
CA VAL A 285 -3.55 -11.55 -38.12
C VAL A 285 -3.10 -13.01 -38.28
N GLY A 286 -4.03 -13.96 -38.27
CA GLY A 286 -3.72 -15.37 -38.49
C GLY A 286 -3.11 -15.64 -39.87
N GLU A 287 -3.59 -14.98 -40.92
CA GLU A 287 -3.05 -15.09 -42.28
C GLU A 287 -1.67 -14.45 -42.41
N ILE A 288 -1.46 -13.26 -41.82
CA ILE A 288 -0.16 -12.59 -41.77
C ILE A 288 0.87 -13.48 -41.08
N ASN A 289 0.51 -14.09 -39.96
CA ASN A 289 1.41 -14.99 -39.23
C ASN A 289 1.74 -16.25 -40.05
N ARG A 290 0.76 -16.83 -40.76
CA ARG A 290 1.01 -17.96 -41.67
C ARG A 290 1.97 -17.59 -42.81
N ALA A 291 1.76 -16.45 -43.46
CA ALA A 291 2.64 -15.96 -44.52
C ALA A 291 4.07 -15.70 -44.01
N ARG A 292 4.20 -15.13 -42.79
CA ARG A 292 5.50 -14.92 -42.13
C ARG A 292 6.22 -16.24 -41.85
N SER A 293 5.51 -17.25 -41.36
CA SER A 293 6.08 -18.59 -41.14
C SER A 293 6.53 -19.26 -42.43
N GLU A 294 5.76 -19.14 -43.51
CA GLU A 294 6.11 -19.71 -44.81
C GLU A 294 7.34 -19.01 -45.41
N ARG A 295 7.39 -17.68 -45.33
CA ARG A 295 8.56 -16.91 -45.75
C ARG A 295 9.84 -17.33 -45.00
N ALA A 296 9.74 -17.58 -43.69
CA ALA A 296 10.89 -18.05 -42.91
C ALA A 296 11.37 -19.45 -43.35
N ARG A 297 10.46 -20.33 -43.78
CA ARG A 297 10.81 -21.64 -44.35
C ARG A 297 11.52 -21.50 -45.70
N LEU A 298 10.98 -20.65 -46.58
CA LEU A 298 11.56 -20.36 -47.90
C LEU A 298 12.95 -19.73 -47.80
N ASP A 299 13.16 -18.81 -46.84
CA ASP A 299 14.49 -18.23 -46.58
C ASP A 299 15.50 -19.29 -46.12
N THR A 300 15.06 -20.24 -45.27
CA THR A 300 15.89 -21.37 -44.85
C THR A 300 16.23 -22.29 -46.02
N GLU A 301 15.27 -22.57 -46.90
CA GLU A 301 15.48 -23.37 -48.11
C GLU A 301 16.48 -22.71 -49.06
N ARG A 302 16.31 -21.40 -49.32
CA ARG A 302 17.23 -20.60 -50.13
C ARG A 302 18.66 -20.68 -49.62
N LYS A 303 18.87 -20.54 -48.30
CA LYS A 303 20.20 -20.63 -47.68
C LYS A 303 20.84 -21.99 -47.91
N ARG A 304 20.09 -23.09 -47.71
CA ARG A 304 20.58 -24.45 -47.99
C ARG A 304 20.94 -24.63 -49.46
N ILE A 305 20.13 -24.12 -50.39
CA ILE A 305 20.44 -24.19 -51.81
C ILE A 305 21.75 -23.43 -52.11
N GLY A 306 21.95 -22.24 -51.54
CA GLY A 306 23.20 -21.48 -51.71
C GLY A 306 24.44 -22.26 -51.24
N GLU A 307 24.38 -22.86 -50.05
CA GLU A 307 25.45 -23.71 -49.52
C GLU A 307 25.72 -24.95 -50.40
N ASP A 308 24.65 -25.55 -50.93
CA ASP A 308 24.74 -26.72 -51.81
C ASP A 308 25.39 -26.38 -53.15
N GLN A 309 25.01 -25.24 -53.76
CA GLN A 309 25.60 -24.77 -55.01
C GLN A 309 27.11 -24.52 -54.88
N GLU A 310 27.58 -23.97 -53.76
CA GLU A 310 29.02 -23.81 -53.51
C GLU A 310 29.74 -25.16 -53.48
N ARG A 311 29.16 -26.15 -52.79
CA ARG A 311 29.70 -27.52 -52.75
C ARG A 311 29.74 -28.14 -54.14
N LEU A 312 28.67 -27.99 -54.92
CA LEU A 312 28.59 -28.52 -56.29
C LEU A 312 29.62 -27.86 -57.22
N ARG A 313 29.80 -26.54 -57.13
CA ARG A 313 30.83 -25.81 -57.92
C ARG A 313 32.25 -26.29 -57.59
N ARG A 314 32.56 -26.48 -56.29
CA ARG A 314 33.86 -27.04 -55.86
C ARG A 314 34.05 -28.47 -56.36
N ASN A 315 33.04 -29.33 -56.25
CA ASN A 315 33.14 -30.70 -56.75
C ASN A 315 33.30 -30.75 -58.27
N LEU A 316 32.57 -29.90 -59.01
CA LEU A 316 32.65 -29.81 -60.47
C LEU A 316 34.04 -29.40 -60.96
N GLN A 317 34.73 -28.52 -60.23
CA GLN A 317 36.13 -28.17 -60.52
C GLN A 317 37.06 -29.39 -60.42
N SER A 318 36.79 -30.31 -59.49
CA SER A 318 37.61 -31.51 -59.27
C SER A 318 37.34 -32.64 -60.27
N VAL A 319 36.07 -32.93 -60.60
CA VAL A 319 35.71 -34.03 -61.50
C VAL A 319 35.64 -33.64 -62.98
N GLY A 320 35.57 -32.35 -63.30
CA GLY A 320 35.50 -31.85 -64.66
C GLY A 320 34.11 -31.99 -65.32
N ALA A 321 33.73 -30.99 -66.11
CA ALA A 321 32.39 -30.87 -66.68
C ALA A 321 32.03 -31.94 -67.74
N GLY A 322 33.03 -32.58 -68.36
CA GLY A 322 32.81 -33.60 -69.41
C GLY A 322 32.41 -34.98 -68.90
N THR A 323 32.58 -35.25 -67.60
CA THR A 323 32.29 -36.56 -66.99
C THR A 323 30.79 -36.74 -66.75
N ASP A 324 30.31 -37.99 -66.68
CA ASP A 324 28.91 -38.29 -66.37
C ASP A 324 28.49 -37.71 -65.01
N LEU A 325 29.41 -37.70 -64.03
CA LEU A 325 29.21 -37.09 -62.72
C LEU A 325 29.16 -35.56 -62.79
N GLY A 326 30.02 -34.93 -63.61
CA GLY A 326 29.99 -33.49 -63.87
C GLY A 326 28.68 -33.03 -64.51
N ARG A 327 28.14 -33.80 -65.48
CA ARG A 327 26.82 -33.52 -66.07
C ARG A 327 25.70 -33.56 -65.04
N ARG A 328 25.69 -34.55 -64.13
CA ARG A 328 24.72 -34.60 -63.03
C ARG A 328 24.79 -33.37 -62.12
N TYR A 329 25.99 -32.88 -61.80
CA TYR A 329 26.12 -31.66 -60.98
C TYR A 329 25.60 -30.42 -61.70
N LEU A 330 25.84 -30.30 -63.01
CA LEU A 330 25.29 -29.21 -63.82
C LEU A 330 23.75 -29.25 -63.88
N ASP A 331 23.16 -30.44 -64.02
CA ASP A 331 21.70 -30.62 -63.99
C ASP A 331 21.11 -30.23 -62.63
N THR A 332 21.75 -30.62 -61.52
CA THR A 332 21.32 -30.21 -60.17
C THR A 332 21.42 -28.70 -59.98
N LEU A 333 22.51 -28.07 -60.43
CA LEU A 333 22.67 -26.62 -60.37
C LEU A 333 21.54 -25.92 -61.14
N LYS A 334 21.20 -26.40 -62.34
CA LYS A 334 20.08 -25.88 -63.13
C LYS A 334 18.75 -26.00 -62.38
N ALA A 335 18.45 -27.17 -61.81
CA ALA A 335 17.23 -27.37 -61.03
C ALA A 335 17.17 -26.46 -59.78
N GLN A 336 18.32 -26.20 -59.15
CA GLN A 336 18.42 -25.27 -58.02
C GLN A 336 18.17 -23.82 -58.45
N GLU A 337 18.67 -23.39 -59.61
CA GLU A 337 18.37 -22.06 -60.16
C GLU A 337 16.86 -21.90 -60.43
N ASP A 338 16.23 -22.92 -61.03
CA ASP A 338 14.79 -22.93 -61.27
C ASP A 338 13.99 -22.83 -59.95
N ARG A 339 14.41 -23.56 -58.91
CA ARG A 339 13.80 -23.50 -57.56
C ARG A 339 14.02 -22.15 -56.89
N LEU A 340 15.21 -21.55 -56.98
CA LEU A 340 15.49 -20.22 -56.45
C LEU A 340 14.60 -19.15 -57.10
N ALA A 341 14.36 -19.27 -58.42
CA ALA A 341 13.44 -18.40 -59.14
C ALA A 341 11.99 -18.57 -58.65
N GLU A 342 11.53 -19.80 -58.38
CA GLU A 342 10.22 -20.09 -57.81
C GLU A 342 10.06 -19.54 -56.38
N ILE A 343 11.07 -19.73 -55.53
CA ILE A 343 11.12 -19.18 -54.18
C ILE A 343 11.01 -17.65 -54.23
N GLY A 344 11.77 -17.01 -55.12
CA GLY A 344 11.72 -15.56 -55.31
C GLY A 344 10.33 -15.04 -55.68
N ARG A 345 9.64 -15.71 -56.63
CA ARG A 345 8.26 -15.35 -57.00
C ARG A 345 7.28 -15.55 -55.84
N THR A 346 7.40 -16.66 -55.11
CA THR A 346 6.52 -16.97 -53.98
C THR A 346 6.68 -15.95 -52.86
N GLU A 347 7.92 -15.59 -52.51
CA GLU A 347 8.17 -14.56 -51.49
C GLU A 347 7.61 -13.20 -51.90
N GLN A 348 7.78 -12.79 -53.16
CA GLN A 348 7.21 -11.54 -53.66
C GLN A 348 5.68 -11.52 -53.53
N THR A 349 5.02 -12.63 -53.87
CA THR A 349 3.57 -12.80 -53.68
C THR A 349 3.19 -12.69 -52.21
N LEU A 350 3.85 -13.45 -51.32
CA LEU A 350 3.59 -13.42 -49.87
C LEU A 350 3.77 -12.01 -49.27
N ASP A 351 4.76 -11.26 -49.75
CA ASP A 351 5.04 -9.89 -49.30
C ASP A 351 3.95 -8.92 -49.73
N SER A 352 3.55 -8.97 -51.00
CA SER A 352 2.46 -8.14 -51.52
C SER A 352 1.13 -8.43 -50.81
N GLU A 353 0.83 -9.70 -50.57
CA GLU A 353 -0.35 -10.13 -49.83
C GLU A 353 -0.32 -9.69 -48.37
N THR A 354 0.83 -9.80 -47.71
CA THR A 354 1.00 -9.37 -46.32
C THR A 354 0.83 -7.86 -46.19
N ALA A 355 1.37 -7.08 -47.13
CA ALA A 355 1.19 -5.64 -47.18
C ALA A 355 -0.29 -5.26 -47.37
N ALA A 356 -1.00 -5.93 -48.28
CA ALA A 356 -2.43 -5.72 -48.50
C ALA A 356 -3.26 -6.05 -47.26
N LYS A 357 -2.99 -7.19 -46.61
CA LYS A 357 -3.67 -7.61 -45.37
C LYS A 357 -3.41 -6.63 -44.21
N ARG A 358 -2.20 -6.07 -44.10
CA ARG A 358 -1.87 -5.02 -43.13
C ARG A 358 -2.69 -3.74 -43.40
N GLN A 359 -2.77 -3.30 -44.65
CA GLN A 359 -3.59 -2.14 -45.00
C GLN A 359 -5.06 -2.39 -44.68
N ALA A 360 -5.59 -3.57 -44.98
CA ALA A 360 -6.96 -3.95 -44.64
C ALA A 360 -7.22 -3.90 -43.13
N ALA A 361 -6.27 -4.37 -42.31
CA ALA A 361 -6.36 -4.29 -40.85
C ALA A 361 -6.40 -2.83 -40.35
N VAL A 362 -5.59 -1.94 -40.93
CA VAL A 362 -5.60 -0.50 -40.61
C VAL A 362 -6.93 0.15 -40.99
N GLU A 363 -7.50 -0.17 -42.16
CA GLU A 363 -8.81 0.36 -42.55
C GLU A 363 -9.93 -0.13 -41.63
N ILE A 364 -9.90 -1.41 -41.24
CA ILE A 364 -10.83 -1.96 -40.25
C ILE A 364 -10.72 -1.20 -38.92
N ALA A 365 -9.50 -0.91 -38.46
CA ALA A 365 -9.27 -0.15 -37.24
C ALA A 365 -9.80 1.29 -37.35
N ARG A 366 -9.66 1.93 -38.53
CA ARG A 366 -10.18 3.28 -38.78
C ARG A 366 -11.70 3.33 -38.75
N GLN A 367 -12.36 2.27 -39.23
CA GLN A 367 -13.82 2.15 -39.28
C GLN A 367 -14.44 1.68 -37.96
N LEU A 368 -13.64 1.25 -37.00
CA LEU A 368 -14.11 0.78 -35.71
C LEU A 368 -14.86 1.90 -34.97
N LYS A 369 -16.07 1.57 -34.52
CA LYS A 369 -16.91 2.44 -33.68
C LYS A 369 -17.33 1.67 -32.43
N LEU A 370 -17.00 2.24 -31.27
CA LEU A 370 -17.20 1.69 -29.93
C LEU A 370 -17.94 2.67 -29.04
#